data_AF-A0A414U7P7-F1
#
_entry.id   AF-A0A414U7P7-F1
#
_cell.length_a   1.000
_cell.length_b   1.000
_cell.length_c   1.000
_cell.angle_alpha   90.00
_cell.angle_beta   90.00
_cell.angle_gamma   90.00
#
_symmetry.space_group_name_H-M   'P 1'
#
loop_
_entity.id
_entity.type
_entity.pdbx_description
1 polymer ?
#
loop_
_entity_poly.entity_id
_entity_poly.type
_entity_poly.pdbx_seq_one_letter_code
_entity_poly.pdbx_strand_id
1 'polypeptide(L)'
;MRKFLREKSSYIILICILLIQIIFMIFYCDMKKGYFVDEVWSYGLANSYYHAQIWEDGALDNPEISPEIFKDYLTVNKGETFKFGSVIYNQTHDSHPPLFYMVLHAISSCFPGQFSKWFGLIPNLLYYAITIVFLYKISRLIKKDKYFAFFPILFFGFSIAAVNMVTYIRMYMLLTMWCTIFAYEHLSIMATRKIKKRNLISILIATFGGLFTHYYFVIFAFPMVLVQMIWMIMRKDYKMTGMYVLSGAIGGAGAVVCYPTILKNLTGTGVSHSQTTLQNMHNFSDWFVRIKQFWKIVSEEMFGSIFTLILIICCLGIVAYFITHIIWEMKLQYKDDHYYITVKDKQLSQTAYIKVKRETYLVIDIVITCIFVFVIASKISPWQVNRYIMNLFPFLSLLFCYVVYSIYKAWIKNRAKLLVVMTVSMMLIGGLTYYVNDPCYLYPEGENNIAISKKYADTSCVYIYTLSYIMVNEALELQNYDRLYQMNYKEIDEDIPDVSIENSKLVVYIDRILDEEYDAFGEKNTMNTEDCLERIGEITGLKKSKELYQDEKTYAYVLYK
;
A
#
# COMPACT_ATOMS: atom_id res chain seq x y z
N MET A 1 -25.20 -22.19 27.30
CA MET A 1 -25.23 -22.88 25.99
C MET A 1 -25.45 -21.96 24.77
N ARG A 2 -26.56 -21.19 24.67
CA ARG A 2 -26.87 -20.34 23.49
C ARG A 2 -25.83 -19.25 23.14
N LYS A 3 -25.24 -18.57 24.13
CA LYS A 3 -24.18 -17.55 23.91
C LYS A 3 -22.89 -18.17 23.35
N PHE A 4 -22.48 -19.33 23.89
CA PHE A 4 -21.33 -20.10 23.43
C PHE A 4 -21.50 -20.60 21.99
N LEU A 5 -22.68 -21.12 21.66
CA LEU A 5 -23.03 -21.51 20.28
C LEU A 5 -23.05 -20.31 19.31
N ARG A 6 -23.54 -19.13 19.76
CA ARG A 6 -23.54 -17.88 18.96
C ARG A 6 -22.15 -17.31 18.69
N GLU A 7 -21.19 -17.53 19.58
CA GLU A 7 -19.80 -17.11 19.39
C GLU A 7 -19.06 -18.07 18.47
N LYS A 8 -19.20 -19.40 18.66
CA LYS A 8 -18.68 -20.41 17.72
C LYS A 8 -19.14 -20.16 16.29
N SER A 9 -20.43 -19.92 16.08
CA SER A 9 -20.99 -19.61 14.75
C SER A 9 -20.35 -18.36 14.11
N SER A 10 -19.99 -17.34 14.88
CA SER A 10 -19.36 -16.14 14.33
C SER A 10 -17.89 -16.34 13.94
N TYR A 11 -17.16 -17.22 14.64
CA TYR A 11 -15.80 -17.59 14.22
C TYR A 11 -15.81 -18.45 12.97
N ILE A 12 -16.78 -19.37 12.83
CA ILE A 12 -16.94 -20.17 11.60
C ILE A 12 -17.19 -19.26 10.40
N ILE A 13 -18.11 -18.28 10.52
CA ILE A 13 -18.37 -17.31 9.44
C ILE A 13 -17.11 -16.51 9.09
N LEU A 14 -16.35 -16.06 10.10
CA LEU A 14 -15.10 -15.35 9.87
C LEU A 14 -14.08 -16.22 9.10
N ILE A 15 -13.93 -17.49 9.48
CA ILE A 15 -13.03 -18.43 8.81
C ILE A 15 -13.48 -18.65 7.36
N CYS A 16 -14.78 -18.86 7.10
CA CYS A 16 -15.30 -19.01 5.74
C CYS A 16 -15.04 -17.76 4.88
N ILE A 17 -15.32 -16.56 5.41
CA ILE A 17 -15.04 -15.30 4.71
C ILE A 17 -13.54 -15.19 4.39
N LEU A 18 -12.69 -15.46 5.39
CA LEU A 18 -11.25 -15.37 5.22
C LEU A 18 -10.73 -16.36 4.18
N LEU A 19 -11.21 -17.61 4.18
CA LEU A 19 -10.85 -18.60 3.18
C LEU A 19 -11.23 -18.16 1.76
N ILE A 20 -12.44 -17.65 1.57
CA ILE A 20 -12.89 -17.12 0.27
C ILE A 20 -12.03 -15.94 -0.15
N GLN A 21 -11.71 -15.03 0.78
CA GLN A 21 -10.85 -13.88 0.51
C GLN A 21 -9.42 -14.30 0.16
N ILE A 22 -8.86 -15.33 0.81
CA ILE A 22 -7.53 -15.84 0.48
C ILE A 22 -7.53 -16.47 -0.92
N ILE A 23 -8.55 -17.25 -1.29
CA ILE A 23 -8.68 -17.80 -2.64
C ILE A 23 -8.77 -16.67 -3.67
N PHE A 24 -9.57 -15.64 -3.39
CA PHE A 24 -9.69 -14.45 -4.21
C PHE A 24 -8.36 -13.71 -4.37
N MET A 25 -7.60 -13.54 -3.28
CA MET A 25 -6.28 -12.90 -3.35
C MET A 25 -5.26 -13.76 -4.10
N ILE A 26 -5.29 -15.09 -3.95
CA ILE A 26 -4.40 -16.00 -4.71
C ILE A 26 -4.66 -15.88 -6.21
N PHE A 27 -5.92 -15.72 -6.64
CA PHE A 27 -6.24 -15.46 -8.05
C PHE A 27 -5.53 -14.21 -8.58
N TYR A 28 -5.55 -13.09 -7.86
CA TYR A 28 -4.83 -11.88 -8.28
C TYR A 28 -3.31 -12.01 -8.14
N CYS A 29 -2.81 -12.73 -7.13
CA CYS A 29 -1.39 -13.08 -7.02
C CYS A 29 -0.92 -13.88 -8.24
N ASP A 30 -1.77 -14.76 -8.79
CA ASP A 30 -1.48 -15.49 -10.02
C ASP A 30 -1.47 -14.58 -11.25
N MET A 31 -2.44 -13.66 -11.34
CA MET A 31 -2.51 -12.63 -12.40
C MET A 31 -1.33 -11.66 -12.40
N LYS A 32 -0.57 -11.55 -11.31
CA LYS A 32 0.67 -10.75 -11.29
C LYS A 32 1.75 -11.40 -12.16
N LYS A 33 2.13 -10.78 -13.28
CA LYS A 33 3.11 -11.32 -14.25
C LYS A 33 4.37 -10.47 -14.41
N GLY A 34 4.36 -9.25 -13.90
CA GLY A 34 5.52 -8.36 -13.88
C GLY A 34 5.65 -7.63 -12.54
N TYR A 35 6.56 -6.68 -12.49
CA TYR A 35 6.98 -6.02 -11.26
C TYR A 35 7.10 -4.52 -11.48
N PHE A 36 6.69 -3.76 -10.48
CA PHE A 36 7.10 -2.38 -10.38
C PHE A 36 8.59 -2.31 -9.97
N VAL A 37 9.33 -1.31 -10.44
CA VAL A 37 10.76 -1.12 -10.09
C VAL A 37 11.05 -1.23 -8.59
N ASP A 38 10.18 -0.67 -7.74
CA ASP A 38 10.40 -0.75 -6.29
C ASP A 38 10.28 -2.19 -5.73
N GLU A 39 9.53 -3.07 -6.39
CA GLU A 39 9.44 -4.48 -6.04
C GLU A 39 10.74 -5.19 -6.41
N VAL A 40 11.34 -4.85 -7.57
CA VAL A 40 12.65 -5.35 -7.98
C VAL A 40 13.73 -4.90 -6.98
N TRP A 41 13.75 -3.61 -6.62
CA TRP A 41 14.62 -3.11 -5.54
C TRP A 41 14.36 -3.77 -4.19
N SER A 42 13.13 -4.24 -3.92
CA SER A 42 12.86 -4.96 -2.69
C SER A 42 13.62 -6.28 -2.62
N TYR A 43 13.75 -7.00 -3.74
CA TYR A 43 14.60 -8.18 -3.82
C TYR A 43 16.08 -7.81 -3.74
N GLY A 44 16.52 -6.82 -4.51
CA GLY A 44 17.89 -6.29 -4.47
C GLY A 44 18.34 -5.97 -3.06
N LEU A 45 17.66 -5.02 -2.41
CA LEU A 45 17.96 -4.58 -1.04
C LEU A 45 17.88 -5.70 0.02
N ALA A 46 17.10 -6.75 -0.23
CA ALA A 46 16.99 -7.90 0.66
C ALA A 46 18.07 -8.96 0.41
N ASN A 47 18.50 -9.16 -0.83
CA ASN A 47 19.25 -10.36 -1.22
C ASN A 47 20.70 -10.07 -1.62
N SER A 48 20.99 -8.90 -2.17
CA SER A 48 22.35 -8.50 -2.51
C SER A 48 23.25 -8.49 -1.27
N TYR A 49 24.50 -8.91 -1.44
CA TYR A 49 25.42 -9.10 -0.34
C TYR A 49 26.32 -7.88 -0.12
N TYR A 50 25.93 -7.01 0.82
CA TYR A 50 26.62 -5.75 1.13
C TYR A 50 26.70 -4.76 -0.04
N HIS A 51 25.73 -4.80 -0.96
CA HIS A 51 25.61 -3.87 -2.09
C HIS A 51 24.17 -3.36 -2.22
N ALA A 52 23.84 -2.16 -1.74
CA ALA A 52 22.45 -1.72 -1.72
C ALA A 52 21.91 -1.48 -3.14
N GLN A 53 22.75 -0.90 -3.99
CA GLN A 53 22.44 -0.62 -5.39
C GLN A 53 23.27 -1.49 -6.34
N ILE A 54 22.71 -1.79 -7.52
CA ILE A 54 23.38 -2.62 -8.53
C ILE A 54 24.61 -1.96 -9.14
N TRP A 55 24.73 -0.63 -9.06
CA TRP A 55 25.84 0.15 -9.59
C TRP A 55 26.95 0.44 -8.57
N GLU A 56 26.89 -0.16 -7.38
CA GLU A 56 27.98 -0.04 -6.41
C GLU A 56 29.26 -0.73 -6.94
N ASP A 57 30.42 -0.24 -6.47
CA ASP A 57 31.75 -0.75 -6.82
C ASP A 57 32.07 -0.78 -8.33
N GLY A 58 31.41 0.10 -9.11
CA GLY A 58 31.66 0.25 -10.54
C GLY A 58 31.10 -0.88 -11.40
N ALA A 59 30.12 -1.64 -10.89
CA ALA A 59 29.52 -2.77 -11.61
C ALA A 59 28.87 -2.38 -12.95
N LEU A 60 28.52 -1.09 -13.13
CA LEU A 60 27.99 -0.51 -14.37
C LEU A 60 28.94 0.54 -14.98
N ASP A 61 30.24 0.48 -14.71
CA ASP A 61 31.21 1.46 -15.26
C ASP A 61 31.66 1.11 -16.68
N ASN A 62 31.49 -0.16 -17.11
CA ASN A 62 31.84 -0.60 -18.44
C ASN A 62 30.61 -0.62 -19.36
N PRO A 63 30.76 -0.35 -20.67
CA PRO A 63 29.68 -0.51 -21.64
C PRO A 63 29.19 -1.95 -21.72
N GLU A 64 30.08 -2.95 -21.78
CA GLU A 64 29.71 -4.36 -21.71
C GLU A 64 29.58 -4.80 -20.24
N ILE A 65 28.41 -5.32 -19.87
CA ILE A 65 28.11 -5.81 -18.52
C ILE A 65 27.67 -7.27 -18.55
N SER A 66 28.01 -8.01 -17.50
CA SER A 66 27.56 -9.41 -17.38
C SER A 66 26.05 -9.44 -17.09
N PRO A 67 25.23 -10.15 -17.88
CA PRO A 67 23.80 -10.34 -17.61
C PRO A 67 23.54 -11.02 -16.24
N GLU A 68 24.51 -11.81 -15.75
CA GLU A 68 24.40 -12.52 -14.47
C GLU A 68 24.30 -11.57 -13.27
N ILE A 69 24.78 -10.32 -13.37
CA ILE A 69 24.72 -9.35 -12.27
C ILE A 69 23.29 -9.11 -11.79
N PHE A 70 22.30 -9.14 -12.68
CA PHE A 70 20.90 -8.93 -12.31
C PHE A 70 20.36 -10.09 -11.49
N LYS A 71 20.73 -11.31 -11.87
CA LYS A 71 20.33 -12.52 -11.13
C LYS A 71 21.00 -12.56 -9.75
N ASP A 72 22.28 -12.24 -9.69
CA ASP A 72 23.04 -12.20 -8.45
C ASP A 72 22.55 -11.09 -7.52
N TYR A 73 22.13 -9.95 -8.08
CA TYR A 73 21.53 -8.84 -7.32
C TYR A 73 20.17 -9.22 -6.72
N LEU A 74 19.33 -9.93 -7.47
CA LEU A 74 17.94 -10.24 -7.07
C LEU A 74 17.79 -11.50 -6.21
N THR A 75 18.78 -12.39 -6.19
CA THR A 75 18.68 -13.70 -5.52
C THR A 75 19.69 -13.84 -4.39
N VAL A 76 19.40 -14.74 -3.43
CA VAL A 76 20.37 -15.07 -2.38
C VAL A 76 21.33 -16.10 -2.94
N ASN A 77 22.62 -15.75 -3.05
CA ASN A 77 23.61 -16.65 -3.63
C ASN A 77 24.14 -17.65 -2.60
N LYS A 78 24.88 -18.63 -3.10
CA LYS A 78 25.41 -19.73 -2.30
C LYS A 78 26.46 -19.17 -1.31
N GLY A 79 26.20 -19.32 -0.01
CA GLY A 79 27.06 -18.76 1.06
C GLY A 79 26.52 -17.47 1.70
N GLU A 80 25.49 -16.87 1.11
CA GLU A 80 24.87 -15.62 1.56
C GLU A 80 23.56 -15.84 2.34
N THR A 81 23.14 -17.10 2.48
CA THR A 81 21.90 -17.49 3.16
C THR A 81 21.88 -17.02 4.61
N PHE A 82 20.77 -16.38 5.01
CA PHE A 82 20.51 -15.88 6.36
C PHE A 82 21.53 -14.85 6.86
N LYS A 83 22.22 -14.14 5.97
CA LYS A 83 23.16 -13.07 6.30
C LYS A 83 22.43 -11.74 6.54
N PHE A 84 21.67 -11.67 7.63
CA PHE A 84 20.90 -10.47 8.00
C PHE A 84 21.75 -9.21 8.22
N GLY A 85 23.06 -9.34 8.47
CA GLY A 85 23.98 -8.22 8.51
C GLY A 85 24.05 -7.44 7.20
N SER A 86 23.99 -8.15 6.07
CA SER A 86 23.90 -7.55 4.72
C SER A 86 22.61 -6.74 4.58
N VAL A 87 21.47 -7.33 4.95
CA VAL A 87 20.17 -6.65 4.86
C VAL A 87 20.17 -5.35 5.67
N ILE A 88 20.69 -5.38 6.90
CA ILE A 88 20.79 -4.18 7.74
C ILE A 88 21.70 -3.14 7.09
N TYR A 89 22.85 -3.55 6.56
CA TYR A 89 23.77 -2.66 5.85
C TYR A 89 23.12 -2.02 4.62
N ASN A 90 22.47 -2.81 3.76
CA ASN A 90 21.78 -2.31 2.57
C ASN A 90 20.73 -1.27 2.95
N GLN A 91 19.96 -1.52 4.01
CA GLN A 91 18.98 -0.55 4.47
C GLN A 91 19.61 0.75 5.00
N THR A 92 20.84 0.75 5.51
CA THR A 92 21.49 2.01 5.92
C THR A 92 21.72 2.97 4.75
N HIS A 93 21.71 2.44 3.52
CA HIS A 93 21.79 3.19 2.26
C HIS A 93 20.41 3.41 1.61
N ASP A 94 19.32 2.91 2.23
CA ASP A 94 17.94 3.13 1.82
C ASP A 94 17.16 3.95 2.88
N SER A 95 15.99 4.45 2.49
CA SER A 95 15.10 5.22 3.37
C SER A 95 14.27 4.36 4.32
N HIS A 96 14.27 3.03 4.16
CA HIS A 96 13.32 2.16 4.86
C HIS A 96 13.98 1.30 5.96
N PRO A 97 13.27 1.03 7.06
CA PRO A 97 13.67 0.07 8.08
C PRO A 97 13.66 -1.40 7.60
N PRO A 98 14.43 -2.30 8.23
CA PRO A 98 14.80 -3.59 7.63
C PRO A 98 13.80 -4.75 7.77
N LEU A 99 12.73 -4.66 8.57
CA LEU A 99 11.91 -5.84 8.90
C LEU A 99 11.35 -6.57 7.68
N PHE A 100 10.81 -5.82 6.72
CA PHE A 100 10.24 -6.40 5.51
C PHE A 100 11.31 -7.13 4.68
N TYR A 101 12.45 -6.49 4.46
CA TYR A 101 13.58 -7.04 3.71
C TYR A 101 14.20 -8.24 4.41
N MET A 102 14.27 -8.24 5.74
CA MET A 102 14.72 -9.39 6.51
C MET A 102 13.80 -10.60 6.32
N VAL A 103 12.48 -10.40 6.28
CA VAL A 103 11.54 -11.50 5.99
C VAL A 103 11.74 -12.01 4.57
N LEU A 104 11.86 -11.12 3.58
CA LEU A 104 12.08 -11.49 2.19
C LEU A 104 13.40 -12.25 2.00
N HIS A 105 14.47 -11.79 2.64
CA HIS A 105 15.78 -12.46 2.65
C HIS A 105 15.71 -13.84 3.31
N ALA A 106 14.99 -13.97 4.44
CA ALA A 106 14.85 -15.25 5.14
C ALA A 106 14.15 -16.30 4.26
N ILE A 107 13.13 -15.89 3.50
CA ILE A 107 12.43 -16.79 2.58
C ILE A 107 13.31 -17.11 1.37
N SER A 108 13.94 -16.10 0.77
CA SER A 108 14.86 -16.29 -0.37
C SER A 108 16.05 -17.18 0.00
N SER A 109 16.54 -17.10 1.25
CA SER A 109 17.61 -17.94 1.79
C SER A 109 17.24 -19.43 1.87
N CYS A 110 15.96 -19.77 1.93
CA CYS A 110 15.49 -21.16 1.84
C CYS A 110 15.57 -21.71 0.41
N PHE A 111 15.72 -20.84 -0.60
CA PHE A 111 15.75 -21.20 -2.02
C PHE A 111 16.91 -20.47 -2.74
N PRO A 112 18.18 -20.77 -2.40
CA PRO A 112 19.32 -20.05 -2.97
C PRO A 112 19.36 -20.11 -4.50
N GLY A 113 19.75 -18.98 -5.12
CA GLY A 113 19.84 -18.82 -6.58
C GLY A 113 18.49 -18.82 -7.32
N GLN A 114 17.36 -18.70 -6.60
CA GLN A 114 16.03 -18.63 -7.18
C GLN A 114 15.39 -17.27 -6.94
N PHE A 115 14.68 -16.79 -7.96
CA PHE A 115 13.80 -15.63 -7.87
C PHE A 115 12.35 -16.10 -8.00
N SER A 116 11.43 -15.55 -7.19
CA SER A 116 10.01 -15.90 -7.27
C SER A 116 9.12 -14.85 -6.64
N LYS A 117 8.07 -14.39 -7.34
CA LYS A 117 7.03 -13.50 -6.77
C LYS A 117 6.46 -14.03 -5.46
N TRP A 118 6.37 -15.35 -5.31
CA TRP A 118 5.76 -15.98 -4.14
C TRP A 118 6.55 -15.75 -2.85
N PHE A 119 7.85 -15.42 -2.93
CA PHE A 119 8.65 -15.10 -1.75
C PHE A 119 8.14 -13.82 -1.05
N GLY A 120 7.63 -12.85 -1.82
CA GLY A 120 6.96 -11.66 -1.29
C GLY A 120 5.44 -11.81 -1.09
N LEU A 121 4.76 -12.49 -2.01
CA LEU A 121 3.29 -12.59 -1.99
C LEU A 121 2.76 -13.46 -0.84
N ILE A 122 3.44 -14.57 -0.49
CA ILE A 122 3.00 -15.44 0.61
C ILE A 122 3.02 -14.69 1.95
N PRO A 123 4.09 -13.97 2.34
CA PRO A 123 4.07 -13.09 3.50
C PRO A 123 2.94 -12.06 3.46
N ASN A 124 2.72 -11.39 2.33
CA ASN A 124 1.64 -10.41 2.18
C ASN A 124 0.26 -11.02 2.44
N LEU A 125 -0.01 -12.24 1.94
CA LEU A 125 -1.24 -12.98 2.23
C LEU A 125 -1.42 -13.26 3.73
N LEU A 126 -0.33 -13.59 4.44
CA LEU A 126 -0.36 -13.79 5.90
C LEU A 126 -0.65 -12.48 6.64
N TYR A 127 0.02 -11.39 6.27
CA TYR A 127 -0.19 -10.06 6.85
C TYR A 127 -1.63 -9.56 6.62
N TYR A 128 -2.16 -9.82 5.42
CA TYR A 128 -3.55 -9.56 5.06
C TYR A 128 -4.52 -10.36 5.94
N ALA A 129 -4.31 -11.66 6.11
CA ALA A 129 -5.15 -12.49 6.97
C ALA A 129 -5.19 -11.99 8.42
N ILE A 130 -4.03 -11.61 8.97
CA ILE A 130 -3.93 -11.02 10.31
C ILE A 130 -4.69 -9.68 10.36
N THR A 131 -4.53 -8.84 9.34
CA THR A 131 -5.24 -7.55 9.22
C THR A 131 -6.76 -7.76 9.24
N ILE A 132 -7.30 -8.71 8.48
CA ILE A 132 -8.74 -9.03 8.48
C ILE A 132 -9.22 -9.50 9.86
N VAL A 133 -8.44 -10.34 10.54
CA VAL A 133 -8.78 -10.82 11.89
C VAL A 133 -8.82 -9.66 12.90
N PHE A 134 -7.85 -8.75 12.86
CA PHE A 134 -7.82 -7.61 13.77
C PHE A 134 -8.86 -6.55 13.40
N LEU A 135 -9.14 -6.31 12.11
CA LEU A 135 -10.24 -5.45 11.66
C LEU A 135 -11.59 -5.98 12.14
N TYR A 136 -11.81 -7.30 12.07
CA TYR A 136 -13.00 -7.94 12.65
C TYR A 136 -13.09 -7.67 14.16
N LYS A 137 -11.99 -7.83 14.90
CA LYS A 137 -11.94 -7.58 16.35
C LYS A 137 -12.23 -6.12 16.69
N ILE A 138 -11.68 -5.16 15.95
CA ILE A 138 -11.96 -3.72 16.09
C ILE A 138 -13.45 -3.45 15.87
N SER A 139 -14.01 -4.00 14.79
CA SER A 139 -15.42 -3.83 14.46
C SER A 139 -16.35 -4.35 15.57
N ARG A 140 -15.96 -5.46 16.23
CA ARG A 140 -16.66 -6.02 17.40
C ARG A 140 -16.53 -5.17 18.67
N LEU A 141 -15.49 -4.36 18.80
CA LEU A 141 -15.35 -3.40 19.90
C LEU A 141 -16.30 -2.21 19.72
N ILE A 142 -16.37 -1.69 18.49
CA ILE A 142 -17.14 -0.50 18.12
C ILE A 142 -18.64 -0.76 18.23
N LYS A 143 -19.15 -1.82 17.61
CA LYS A 143 -20.60 -2.09 17.60
C LYS A 143 -20.95 -3.34 18.41
N LYS A 144 -21.99 -3.21 19.24
CA LYS A 144 -22.56 -4.38 19.96
C LYS A 144 -23.20 -5.42 19.02
N ASP A 145 -23.68 -5.00 17.84
CA ASP A 145 -24.22 -5.96 16.88
C ASP A 145 -23.09 -6.77 16.27
N LYS A 146 -23.07 -8.07 16.55
CA LYS A 146 -22.01 -8.96 16.08
C LYS A 146 -21.95 -9.09 14.56
N TYR A 147 -23.07 -8.86 13.85
CA TYR A 147 -23.09 -8.97 12.38
C TYR A 147 -22.46 -7.75 11.70
N PHE A 148 -22.47 -6.59 12.37
CA PHE A 148 -21.80 -5.39 11.86
C PHE A 148 -20.34 -5.68 11.53
N ALA A 149 -19.66 -6.49 12.34
CA ALA A 149 -18.24 -6.77 12.18
C ALA A 149 -17.87 -7.53 10.89
N PHE A 150 -18.84 -8.11 10.19
CA PHE A 150 -18.58 -8.75 8.89
C PHE A 150 -18.55 -7.72 7.74
N PHE A 151 -19.27 -6.60 7.87
CA PHE A 151 -19.37 -5.61 6.81
C PHE A 151 -18.00 -4.96 6.49
N PRO A 152 -17.24 -4.40 7.45
CA PRO A 152 -15.93 -3.81 7.15
C PRO A 152 -14.94 -4.80 6.52
N ILE A 153 -14.92 -6.05 6.98
CA ILE A 153 -13.98 -7.04 6.45
C ILE A 153 -14.39 -7.53 5.06
N LEU A 154 -15.68 -7.60 4.75
CA LEU A 154 -16.16 -7.93 3.40
C LEU A 154 -15.84 -6.78 2.44
N PHE A 155 -16.16 -5.55 2.84
CA PHE A 155 -15.93 -4.39 1.99
C PHE A 155 -14.45 -4.14 1.72
N PHE A 156 -13.62 -4.19 2.76
CA PHE A 156 -12.17 -4.06 2.60
C PHE A 156 -11.57 -5.26 1.87
N GLY A 157 -11.87 -6.48 2.33
CA GLY A 157 -11.17 -7.67 1.86
C GLY A 157 -11.51 -8.14 0.44
N PHE A 158 -12.48 -7.51 -0.22
CA PHE A 158 -12.73 -7.69 -1.65
C PHE A 158 -12.45 -6.40 -2.44
N SER A 159 -11.95 -5.33 -1.85
CA SER A 159 -11.67 -4.07 -2.58
C SER A 159 -10.39 -4.17 -3.42
N ILE A 160 -10.30 -3.35 -4.48
CA ILE A 160 -9.06 -3.17 -5.27
C ILE A 160 -7.92 -2.71 -4.37
N ALA A 161 -8.21 -1.83 -3.40
CA ALA A 161 -7.25 -1.42 -2.37
C ALA A 161 -6.60 -2.60 -1.62
N ALA A 162 -7.36 -3.64 -1.29
CA ALA A 162 -6.81 -4.84 -0.64
C ALA A 162 -6.01 -5.70 -1.63
N VAL A 163 -6.47 -5.83 -2.88
CA VAL A 163 -5.72 -6.52 -3.94
C VAL A 163 -4.36 -5.85 -4.14
N ASN A 164 -4.35 -4.53 -4.33
CA ASN A 164 -3.14 -3.72 -4.50
C ASN A 164 -2.16 -3.90 -3.35
N MET A 165 -2.64 -3.88 -2.10
CA MET A 165 -1.76 -4.12 -0.93
C MET A 165 -1.16 -5.52 -0.91
N VAL A 166 -1.91 -6.55 -1.32
CA VAL A 166 -1.42 -7.93 -1.32
C VAL A 166 -0.44 -8.18 -2.47
N THR A 167 -0.77 -7.69 -3.67
CA THR A 167 0.03 -7.94 -4.88
C THR A 167 1.27 -7.07 -4.96
N TYR A 168 1.31 -5.94 -4.27
CA TYR A 168 2.49 -5.08 -4.22
C TYR A 168 3.52 -5.62 -3.22
N ILE A 169 4.62 -6.19 -3.73
CA ILE A 169 5.70 -6.82 -2.95
C ILE A 169 6.56 -5.74 -2.30
N ARG A 170 5.97 -5.12 -1.28
CA ARG A 170 6.53 -4.04 -0.48
C ARG A 170 6.05 -4.13 0.96
N MET A 171 6.71 -3.38 1.83
CA MET A 171 6.46 -3.27 3.27
C MET A 171 5.05 -2.76 3.67
N TYR A 172 4.20 -2.30 2.75
CA TYR A 172 2.95 -1.63 3.06
C TYR A 172 1.86 -2.54 3.66
N MET A 173 1.75 -3.80 3.21
CA MET A 173 0.82 -4.76 3.83
C MET A 173 1.27 -5.15 5.24
N LEU A 174 2.58 -5.32 5.45
CA LEU A 174 3.18 -5.55 6.77
C LEU A 174 2.95 -4.35 7.72
N LEU A 175 3.15 -3.14 7.23
CA LEU A 175 2.88 -1.90 7.97
C LEU A 175 1.40 -1.82 8.37
N THR A 176 0.50 -2.09 7.42
CA THR A 176 -0.95 -2.08 7.64
C THR A 176 -1.37 -3.08 8.72
N MET A 177 -0.75 -4.26 8.73
CA MET A 177 -0.95 -5.25 9.80
C MET A 177 -0.55 -4.67 11.17
N TRP A 178 0.64 -4.05 11.27
CA TRP A 178 1.10 -3.43 12.53
C TRP A 178 0.19 -2.29 12.99
N CYS A 179 -0.21 -1.40 12.08
CA CYS A 179 -1.17 -0.32 12.36
C CYS A 179 -2.50 -0.88 12.89
N THR A 180 -3.00 -1.98 12.30
CA THR A 180 -4.28 -2.60 12.69
C THR A 180 -4.19 -3.31 14.04
N ILE A 181 -3.08 -4.01 14.33
CA ILE A 181 -2.82 -4.60 15.66
C ILE A 181 -2.72 -3.49 16.71
N PHE A 182 -1.94 -2.45 16.43
CA PHE A 182 -1.75 -1.30 17.32
C PHE A 182 -3.08 -0.63 17.64
N ALA A 183 -3.89 -0.32 16.62
CA ALA A 183 -5.20 0.29 16.79
C ALA A 183 -6.15 -0.59 17.62
N TYR A 184 -6.17 -1.90 17.39
CA TYR A 184 -6.98 -2.82 18.20
C TYR A 184 -6.62 -2.76 19.68
N GLU A 185 -5.34 -2.73 20.02
CA GLU A 185 -4.91 -2.73 21.42
C GLU A 185 -5.31 -1.42 22.14
N HIS A 186 -5.15 -0.26 21.48
CA HIS A 186 -5.58 1.04 21.99
C HIS A 186 -7.09 1.09 22.22
N LEU A 187 -7.85 0.77 21.17
CA LEU A 187 -9.31 0.74 21.24
C LEU A 187 -9.82 -0.28 22.25
N SER A 188 -9.15 -1.42 22.42
CA SER A 188 -9.49 -2.43 23.42
C SER A 188 -9.27 -1.90 24.84
N ILE A 189 -8.16 -1.22 25.11
CA ILE A 189 -7.89 -0.61 26.42
C ILE A 189 -8.95 0.45 26.72
N MET A 190 -9.27 1.34 25.77
CA MET A 190 -10.34 2.33 25.92
C MET A 190 -11.70 1.68 26.19
N ALA A 191 -12.04 0.66 25.40
CA ALA A 191 -13.34 -0.02 25.48
C ALA A 191 -13.53 -0.81 26.79
N THR A 192 -12.46 -1.42 27.31
CA THR A 192 -12.52 -2.28 28.51
C THR A 192 -12.12 -1.57 29.79
N ARG A 193 -11.50 -0.38 29.68
CA ARG A 193 -10.95 0.40 30.81
C ARG A 193 -9.93 -0.36 31.65
N LYS A 194 -9.29 -1.36 31.06
CA LYS A 194 -8.31 -2.23 31.74
C LYS A 194 -7.16 -2.52 30.79
N ILE A 195 -5.96 -2.59 31.34
CA ILE A 195 -4.77 -3.09 30.65
C ILE A 195 -4.49 -4.52 31.14
N LYS A 196 -4.38 -5.46 30.20
CA LYS A 196 -3.91 -6.83 30.45
C LYS A 196 -2.46 -6.96 29.99
N LYS A 197 -1.71 -7.91 30.55
CA LYS A 197 -0.33 -8.20 30.13
C LYS A 197 -0.19 -8.41 28.62
N ARG A 198 -1.14 -9.13 28.00
CA ARG A 198 -1.21 -9.32 26.55
C ARG A 198 -1.26 -7.99 25.78
N ASN A 199 -2.00 -7.00 26.30
CA ASN A 199 -2.08 -5.69 25.64
C ASN A 199 -0.71 -5.00 25.63
N LEU A 200 0.01 -5.03 26.76
CA LEU A 200 1.35 -4.46 26.87
C LEU A 200 2.37 -5.16 25.95
N ILE A 201 2.34 -6.50 25.89
CA ILE A 201 3.23 -7.25 24.99
C ILE A 201 2.89 -6.93 23.54
N SER A 202 1.60 -6.88 23.19
CA SER A 202 1.18 -6.60 21.83
C SER A 202 1.47 -5.16 21.40
N ILE A 203 1.37 -4.17 22.30
CA ILE A 203 1.78 -2.78 22.01
C ILE A 203 3.29 -2.70 21.81
N LEU A 204 4.09 -3.33 22.67
CA LEU A 204 5.55 -3.38 22.51
C LEU A 204 5.93 -3.96 21.15
N ILE A 205 5.38 -5.13 20.80
CA ILE A 205 5.66 -5.82 19.54
C ILE A 205 5.17 -5.00 18.34
N ALA A 206 3.96 -4.42 18.41
CA ALA A 206 3.44 -3.61 17.31
C ALA A 206 4.21 -2.30 17.12
N THR A 207 4.66 -1.67 18.20
CA THR A 207 5.52 -0.48 18.13
C THR A 207 6.88 -0.82 17.55
N PHE A 208 7.54 -1.88 18.04
CA PHE A 208 8.81 -2.34 17.50
C PHE A 208 8.65 -2.70 16.03
N GLY A 209 7.72 -3.60 15.71
CA GLY A 209 7.50 -4.11 14.35
C GLY A 209 7.09 -3.02 13.38
N GLY A 210 6.21 -2.09 13.79
CA GLY A 210 5.78 -0.95 12.98
C GLY A 210 6.95 -0.02 12.63
N LEU A 211 7.73 0.40 13.64
CA LEU A 211 8.92 1.24 13.43
C LEU A 211 10.01 0.54 12.63
N PHE A 212 10.20 -0.76 12.86
CA PHE A 212 11.18 -1.58 12.15
C PHE A 212 10.71 -1.97 10.73
N THR A 213 9.47 -1.66 10.36
CA THR A 213 8.93 -1.83 9.00
C THR A 213 8.96 -0.52 8.21
N HIS A 214 8.47 0.58 8.77
CA HIS A 214 8.37 1.86 8.07
C HIS A 214 8.17 3.04 9.03
N TYR A 215 8.88 4.13 8.79
CA TYR A 215 8.74 5.37 9.57
C TYR A 215 7.33 6.00 9.53
N TYR A 216 6.50 5.71 8.52
CA TYR A 216 5.09 6.13 8.45
C TYR A 216 4.25 5.54 9.60
N PHE A 217 4.72 4.48 10.25
CA PHE A 217 4.11 3.98 11.47
C PHE A 217 3.98 5.06 12.56
N VAL A 218 4.98 5.95 12.71
CA VAL A 218 4.94 7.03 13.70
C VAL A 218 3.80 7.99 13.42
N ILE A 219 3.59 8.34 12.14
CA ILE A 219 2.52 9.23 11.69
C ILE A 219 1.15 8.64 12.05
N PHE A 220 1.00 7.32 11.90
CA PHE A 220 -0.21 6.60 12.30
C PHE A 220 -0.37 6.50 13.82
N ALA A 221 0.70 6.14 14.53
CA ALA A 221 0.67 5.90 15.97
C ALA A 221 0.45 7.19 16.78
N PHE A 222 0.98 8.32 16.33
CA PHE A 222 0.92 9.61 17.03
C PHE A 222 -0.50 10.04 17.46
N PRO A 223 -1.49 10.18 16.55
CA PRO A 223 -2.84 10.60 16.94
C PRO A 223 -3.52 9.60 17.88
N MET A 224 -3.37 8.29 17.64
CA MET A 224 -3.91 7.22 18.50
C MET A 224 -3.33 7.32 19.92
N VAL A 225 -2.01 7.50 20.04
CA VAL A 225 -1.32 7.65 21.33
C VAL A 225 -1.79 8.93 22.03
N LEU A 226 -1.90 10.03 21.30
CA LEU A 226 -2.34 11.32 21.85
C LEU A 226 -3.75 11.21 22.44
N VAL A 227 -4.71 10.65 21.69
CA VAL A 227 -6.09 10.44 22.16
C VAL A 227 -6.12 9.50 23.36
N GLN A 228 -5.37 8.39 23.30
CA GLN A 228 -5.25 7.42 24.39
C GLN A 228 -4.69 8.05 25.67
N MET A 229 -3.66 8.89 25.56
CA MET A 229 -3.02 9.59 26.67
C MET A 229 -3.96 10.62 27.30
N ILE A 230 -4.59 11.48 26.48
CA ILE A 230 -5.59 12.44 26.96
C ILE A 230 -6.70 11.70 27.72
N TRP A 231 -7.21 10.61 27.15
CA TRP A 231 -8.25 9.81 27.78
C TRP A 231 -7.84 9.18 29.12
N MET A 232 -6.60 8.69 29.25
CA MET A 232 -6.09 8.12 30.51
C MET A 232 -5.81 9.19 31.58
N ILE A 233 -5.24 10.34 31.18
CA ILE A 233 -4.92 11.45 32.07
C ILE A 233 -6.20 12.08 32.62
N MET A 234 -7.22 12.30 31.77
CA MET A 234 -8.53 12.80 32.21
C MET A 234 -9.20 11.88 33.25
N ARG A 235 -8.88 10.58 33.22
CA ARG A 235 -9.36 9.60 34.20
C ARG A 235 -8.49 9.48 35.44
N LYS A 236 -7.36 10.19 35.50
CA LYS A 236 -6.37 10.13 36.59
C LYS A 236 -5.81 8.72 36.84
N ASP A 237 -5.79 7.87 35.81
CA ASP A 237 -5.35 6.48 35.91
C ASP A 237 -3.82 6.35 35.73
N TYR A 238 -3.02 7.06 36.53
CA TYR A 238 -1.57 7.22 36.32
C TYR A 238 -0.80 5.90 36.24
N LYS A 239 -1.20 4.87 37.00
CA LYS A 239 -0.61 3.53 36.93
C LYS A 239 -0.80 2.89 35.56
N MET A 240 -1.99 3.02 34.96
CA MET A 240 -2.26 2.50 33.62
C MET A 240 -1.51 3.31 32.57
N THR A 241 -1.46 4.64 32.72
CA THR A 241 -0.66 5.52 31.86
C THR A 241 0.81 5.11 31.87
N GLY A 242 1.41 4.90 33.05
CA GLY A 242 2.82 4.50 33.18
C GLY A 242 3.12 3.15 32.52
N MET A 243 2.27 2.13 32.72
CA MET A 243 2.44 0.82 32.07
C MET A 243 2.35 0.92 30.54
N TYR A 244 1.39 1.71 30.04
CA TYR A 244 1.18 1.94 28.62
C TYR A 244 2.38 2.66 27.98
N VAL A 245 2.84 3.75 28.58
CA VAL A 245 4.01 4.52 28.11
C VAL A 245 5.27 3.66 28.12
N LEU A 246 5.51 2.91 29.20
CA LEU A 246 6.68 2.04 29.31
C LEU A 246 6.70 0.97 28.21
N SER A 247 5.56 0.35 27.91
CA SER A 247 5.45 -0.64 26.85
C SER A 247 5.76 -0.06 25.46
N GLY A 248 5.19 1.09 25.14
CA GLY A 248 5.50 1.79 23.89
C GLY A 248 6.96 2.23 23.81
N ALA A 249 7.51 2.77 24.90
CA ALA A 249 8.89 3.24 24.99
C ALA A 249 9.89 2.09 24.81
N ILE A 250 9.67 0.93 25.42
CA ILE A 250 10.54 -0.25 25.23
C ILE A 250 10.50 -0.72 23.77
N GLY A 251 9.31 -0.78 23.16
CA GLY A 251 9.19 -1.16 21.74
C GLY A 251 9.91 -0.19 20.81
N GLY A 252 9.73 1.11 21.03
CA GLY A 252 10.38 2.16 20.23
C GLY A 252 11.89 2.22 20.42
N ALA A 253 12.35 2.20 21.68
CA ALA A 253 13.78 2.16 21.99
C ALA A 253 14.43 0.90 21.41
N GLY A 254 13.76 -0.26 21.51
CA GLY A 254 14.26 -1.50 20.91
C GLY A 254 14.49 -1.36 19.40
N ALA A 255 13.53 -0.78 18.67
CA ALA A 255 13.69 -0.57 17.22
C ALA A 255 14.87 0.36 16.90
N VAL A 256 15.02 1.45 17.67
CA VAL A 256 16.13 2.40 17.50
C VAL A 256 17.48 1.78 17.86
N VAL A 257 17.57 0.97 18.92
CA VAL A 257 18.81 0.27 19.29
C VAL A 257 19.21 -0.74 18.21
N CYS A 258 18.25 -1.47 17.66
CA CYS A 258 18.52 -2.44 16.60
C CYS A 258 18.87 -1.78 15.25
N TYR A 259 18.35 -0.57 14.98
CA TYR A 259 18.58 0.13 13.72
C TYR A 259 18.54 1.66 13.92
N PRO A 260 19.67 2.29 14.34
CA PRO A 260 19.73 3.70 14.68
C PRO A 260 19.40 4.67 13.54
N THR A 261 19.58 4.24 12.28
CA THR A 261 19.28 5.04 11.07
C THR A 261 17.82 5.49 10.99
N ILE A 262 16.89 4.82 11.70
CA ILE A 262 15.51 5.30 11.89
C ILE A 262 15.48 6.77 12.33
N LEU A 263 16.38 7.18 13.22
CA LEU A 263 16.42 8.57 13.70
C LEU A 263 16.78 9.54 12.59
N LYS A 264 17.79 9.23 11.75
CA LYS A 264 18.19 10.07 10.63
C LYS A 264 17.05 10.26 9.62
N ASN A 265 16.35 9.16 9.33
CA ASN A 265 15.21 9.18 8.40
C ASN A 265 14.01 9.95 8.97
N LEU A 266 13.79 9.90 10.30
CA LEU A 266 12.77 10.70 10.97
C LEU A 266 13.11 12.20 11.05
N THR A 267 14.39 12.56 11.16
CA THR A 267 14.84 13.96 11.23
C THR A 267 15.04 14.61 9.87
N GLY A 268 14.81 13.90 8.75
CA GLY A 268 14.99 14.44 7.40
C GLY A 268 16.45 14.61 6.97
N THR A 269 17.38 14.04 7.72
CA THR A 269 18.84 14.08 7.45
C THR A 269 19.37 12.76 6.88
N GLY A 270 18.46 11.86 6.49
CA GLY A 270 18.77 10.61 5.82
C GLY A 270 18.88 10.76 4.30
N VAL A 271 18.63 9.66 3.59
CA VAL A 271 18.69 9.58 2.12
C VAL A 271 17.65 10.51 1.45
N SER A 272 17.85 10.83 0.17
CA SER A 272 17.14 11.83 -0.65
C SER A 272 15.63 11.98 -0.39
N HIS A 273 14.88 10.88 -0.26
CA HIS A 273 13.43 10.90 0.00
C HIS A 273 13.05 11.61 1.31
N SER A 274 13.90 11.53 2.33
CA SER A 274 13.71 12.22 3.61
C SER A 274 13.94 13.73 3.50
N GLN A 275 14.82 14.15 2.59
CA GLN A 275 15.09 15.57 2.28
C GLN A 275 13.95 16.17 1.46
N THR A 276 13.44 15.45 0.44
CA THR A 276 12.25 15.87 -0.34
C THR A 276 11.02 15.99 0.56
N THR A 277 10.86 15.09 1.53
CA THR A 277 9.80 15.16 2.55
C THR A 277 9.88 16.48 3.34
N LEU A 278 11.09 16.88 3.77
CA LEU A 278 11.31 18.13 4.49
C LEU A 278 11.00 19.35 3.61
N GLN A 279 11.43 19.35 2.35
CA GLN A 279 11.09 20.41 1.40
C GLN A 279 9.58 20.55 1.18
N ASN A 280 8.87 19.43 0.99
CA ASN A 280 7.42 19.40 0.82
C ASN A 280 6.67 19.90 2.06
N MET A 281 7.22 19.72 3.27
CA MET A 281 6.64 20.30 4.49
C MET A 281 6.55 21.82 4.42
N HIS A 282 7.51 22.50 3.80
CA HIS A 282 7.56 23.96 3.76
C HIS A 282 6.73 24.58 2.62
N ASN A 283 6.39 23.84 1.56
CA ASN A 283 5.63 24.38 0.42
C ASN A 283 4.11 24.16 0.56
N PHE A 284 3.32 25.20 0.82
CA PHE A 284 1.86 25.11 1.00
C PHE A 284 1.03 25.39 -0.26
N SER A 285 1.66 25.78 -1.37
CA SER A 285 0.97 26.27 -2.56
C SER A 285 0.14 25.19 -3.29
N ASP A 286 0.59 23.93 -3.25
CA ASP A 286 0.01 22.80 -3.97
C ASP A 286 -0.76 21.81 -3.07
N TRP A 287 -0.86 22.08 -1.77
CA TRP A 287 -1.38 21.11 -0.80
C TRP A 287 -2.81 20.65 -1.08
N PHE A 288 -3.68 21.58 -1.51
CA PHE A 288 -5.05 21.24 -1.88
C PHE A 288 -5.12 20.29 -3.09
N VAL A 289 -4.23 20.48 -4.08
CA VAL A 289 -4.14 19.61 -5.25
C VAL A 289 -3.73 18.20 -4.83
N ARG A 290 -2.74 18.09 -3.94
CA ARG A 290 -2.28 16.81 -3.40
C ARG A 290 -3.37 16.07 -2.62
N ILE A 291 -4.11 16.78 -1.77
CA ILE A 291 -5.28 16.23 -1.04
C ILE A 291 -6.31 15.70 -2.03
N LYS A 292 -6.60 16.43 -3.11
CA LYS A 292 -7.55 16.01 -4.15
C LYS A 292 -7.08 14.75 -4.88
N GLN A 293 -5.78 14.59 -5.13
CA GLN A 293 -5.22 13.39 -5.74
C GLN A 293 -5.34 12.17 -4.83
N PHE A 294 -5.00 12.27 -3.54
CA PHE A 294 -5.24 11.17 -2.59
C PHE A 294 -6.72 10.85 -2.41
N TRP A 295 -7.59 11.86 -2.46
CA TRP A 295 -9.04 11.64 -2.43
C TRP A 295 -9.52 10.86 -3.65
N LYS A 296 -9.00 11.19 -4.83
CA LYS A 296 -9.27 10.46 -6.08
C LYS A 296 -8.86 8.99 -5.95
N ILE A 297 -7.67 8.71 -5.43
CA ILE A 297 -7.18 7.34 -5.18
C ILE A 297 -8.13 6.56 -4.27
N VAL A 298 -8.52 7.13 -3.13
CA VAL A 298 -9.49 6.48 -2.22
C VAL A 298 -10.81 6.21 -2.95
N SER A 299 -11.28 7.17 -3.74
CA SER A 299 -12.52 7.05 -4.51
C SER A 299 -12.44 5.92 -5.54
N GLU A 300 -11.34 5.81 -6.28
CA GLU A 300 -11.12 4.78 -7.30
C GLU A 300 -11.01 3.39 -6.70
N GLU A 301 -10.09 3.20 -5.75
CA GLU A 301 -9.74 1.87 -5.24
C GLU A 301 -10.77 1.27 -4.27
N MET A 302 -11.59 2.11 -3.62
CA MET A 302 -12.58 1.65 -2.63
C MET A 302 -14.03 1.91 -3.03
N PHE A 303 -14.31 2.88 -3.91
CA PHE A 303 -15.68 3.36 -4.15
C PHE A 303 -16.07 3.52 -5.63
N GLY A 304 -15.28 3.05 -6.59
CA GLY A 304 -15.63 3.09 -8.02
C GLY A 304 -15.79 4.52 -8.54
N SER A 305 -14.97 5.43 -8.03
CA SER A 305 -14.90 6.85 -8.42
C SER A 305 -16.11 7.71 -8.03
N ILE A 306 -17.10 7.15 -7.32
CA ILE A 306 -18.33 7.86 -6.89
C ILE A 306 -18.34 8.23 -5.40
N PHE A 307 -17.18 8.23 -4.72
CA PHE A 307 -17.14 8.44 -3.26
C PHE A 307 -17.80 9.75 -2.81
N THR A 308 -17.56 10.85 -3.53
CA THR A 308 -18.17 12.15 -3.24
C THR A 308 -19.70 12.10 -3.31
N LEU A 309 -20.26 11.40 -4.31
CA LEU A 309 -21.71 11.21 -4.44
C LEU A 309 -22.28 10.40 -3.27
N ILE A 310 -21.58 9.34 -2.86
CA ILE A 310 -21.96 8.53 -1.70
C ILE A 310 -22.00 9.37 -0.43
N LEU A 311 -21.03 10.27 -0.22
CA LEU A 311 -21.03 11.17 0.93
C LEU A 311 -22.19 12.15 0.90
N ILE A 312 -22.53 12.72 -0.27
CA ILE A 312 -23.70 13.59 -0.43
C ILE A 312 -24.98 12.83 -0.03
N ILE A 313 -25.16 11.60 -0.53
CA ILE A 313 -26.32 10.75 -0.19
C ILE A 313 -26.35 10.44 1.33
N CYS A 314 -25.19 10.14 1.93
CA CYS A 314 -25.09 9.92 3.37
C CYS A 314 -25.50 11.17 4.16
N CYS A 315 -25.00 12.34 3.77
CA CYS A 315 -25.35 13.62 4.39
C CYS A 315 -26.84 13.92 4.28
N LEU A 316 -27.44 13.76 3.09
CA LEU A 316 -28.88 13.92 2.88
C LEU A 316 -29.70 12.96 3.74
N GLY A 317 -29.26 11.70 3.85
CA GLY A 317 -29.92 10.70 4.71
C GLY A 317 -29.85 11.04 6.20
N ILE A 318 -28.75 11.63 6.66
CA ILE A 318 -28.60 12.13 8.03
C ILE A 318 -29.52 13.35 8.25
N VAL A 319 -29.49 14.33 7.35
CA VAL A 319 -30.34 15.54 7.42
C VAL A 319 -31.83 15.16 7.43
N ALA A 320 -32.26 14.27 6.53
CA ALA A 320 -33.63 13.78 6.49
C ALA A 320 -34.05 13.08 7.80
N TYR A 321 -33.13 12.33 8.43
CA TYR A 321 -33.39 11.73 9.74
C TYR A 321 -33.57 12.79 10.83
N PHE A 322 -32.69 13.80 10.89
CA PHE A 322 -32.80 14.90 11.85
C PHE A 322 -34.14 15.65 11.70
N ILE A 323 -34.55 15.95 10.46
CA ILE A 323 -35.82 16.63 10.18
C ILE A 323 -37.01 15.78 10.63
N THR A 324 -37.06 14.50 10.23
CA THR A 324 -38.23 13.62 10.42
C THR A 324 -38.40 13.01 11.81
N HIS A 325 -37.36 13.03 12.66
CA HIS A 325 -37.39 12.35 13.96
C HIS A 325 -36.95 13.20 15.15
N ILE A 326 -36.11 14.24 14.93
CA ILE A 326 -35.58 15.07 16.01
C ILE A 326 -36.31 16.41 16.07
N ILE A 327 -36.46 17.07 14.93
CA ILE A 327 -37.12 18.38 14.85
C ILE A 327 -38.63 18.20 14.84
N TRP A 328 -39.15 17.33 13.96
CA TRP A 328 -40.59 17.11 13.81
C TRP A 328 -40.98 15.65 13.99
N GLU A 329 -41.96 15.33 14.85
CA GLU A 329 -42.63 14.02 14.79
C GLU A 329 -43.56 14.01 13.59
N MET A 330 -43.10 13.46 12.47
CA MET A 330 -43.89 13.31 11.24
C MET A 330 -44.57 11.94 11.23
N LYS A 331 -45.89 11.90 11.37
CA LYS A 331 -46.70 10.67 11.26
C LYS A 331 -47.58 10.73 10.03
N LEU A 332 -47.61 9.64 9.27
CA LEU A 332 -48.53 9.45 8.15
C LEU A 332 -49.86 8.95 8.70
N GLN A 333 -50.92 9.74 8.52
CA GLN A 333 -52.27 9.45 9.01
C GLN A 333 -53.24 9.43 7.83
N TYR A 334 -54.00 8.34 7.68
CA TYR A 334 -55.03 8.23 6.66
C TYR A 334 -56.33 8.81 7.20
N LYS A 335 -56.89 9.80 6.48
CA LYS A 335 -58.14 10.47 6.85
C LYS A 335 -58.81 10.96 5.56
N ASP A 336 -60.14 10.92 5.48
CA ASP A 336 -60.90 11.51 4.36
C ASP A 336 -60.40 11.11 2.95
N ASP A 337 -60.12 9.82 2.75
CA ASP A 337 -59.56 9.23 1.52
C ASP A 337 -58.20 9.78 1.04
N HIS A 338 -57.46 10.48 1.90
CA HIS A 338 -56.14 11.02 1.61
C HIS A 338 -55.13 10.69 2.72
N TYR A 339 -53.84 10.65 2.35
CA TYR A 339 -52.73 10.53 3.30
C TYR A 339 -52.27 11.93 3.75
N TYR A 340 -52.36 12.22 5.04
CA TYR A 340 -51.84 13.46 5.62
C TYR A 340 -50.55 13.21 6.40
N ILE A 341 -49.59 14.13 6.28
CA ILE A 341 -48.37 14.13 7.09
C ILE A 341 -48.59 15.08 8.27
N THR A 342 -48.84 14.53 9.45
CA THR A 342 -48.98 15.35 10.67
C THR A 342 -47.60 15.67 11.22
N VAL A 343 -47.28 16.95 11.36
CA VAL A 343 -46.01 17.48 11.86
C VAL A 343 -46.21 17.99 13.30
N LYS A 344 -45.55 17.41 14.30
CA LYS A 344 -45.52 17.94 15.67
C LYS A 344 -44.13 18.47 16.03
N ASP A 345 -44.06 19.74 16.42
CA ASP A 345 -42.83 20.41 16.88
C ASP A 345 -42.47 19.96 18.31
N LYS A 346 -41.23 19.53 18.52
CA LYS A 346 -40.68 19.24 19.87
C LYS A 346 -39.85 20.44 20.32
N GLN A 347 -40.46 21.35 21.08
CA GLN A 347 -39.73 22.45 21.75
C GLN A 347 -38.60 21.87 22.61
N LEU A 348 -37.35 22.14 22.21
CA LEU A 348 -36.14 21.64 22.85
C LEU A 348 -35.55 22.70 23.80
N SER A 349 -36.21 22.98 24.93
CA SER A 349 -35.74 23.97 25.92
C SER A 349 -35.28 23.33 27.24
N GLN A 350 -34.40 22.33 27.17
CA GLN A 350 -33.69 21.82 28.34
C GLN A 350 -32.23 21.53 27.99
N THR A 351 -31.33 21.82 28.93
CA THR A 351 -29.91 21.51 28.85
C THR A 351 -29.73 20.00 28.61
N ALA A 352 -29.39 19.63 27.38
CA ALA A 352 -29.28 18.25 26.97
C ALA A 352 -27.95 17.66 27.45
N TYR A 353 -28.00 16.76 28.44
CA TYR A 353 -26.85 15.94 28.79
C TYR A 353 -26.59 14.93 27.66
N ILE A 354 -25.58 15.19 26.82
CA ILE A 354 -25.16 14.25 25.77
C ILE A 354 -24.42 13.09 26.43
N LYS A 355 -25.11 11.96 26.62
CA LYS A 355 -24.47 10.71 27.01
C LYS A 355 -23.57 10.20 25.87
N VAL A 356 -22.27 10.49 25.95
CA VAL A 356 -21.27 9.95 25.01
C VAL A 356 -21.22 8.43 25.16
N LYS A 357 -21.72 7.70 24.15
CA LYS A 357 -21.69 6.24 24.14
C LYS A 357 -20.25 5.78 23.94
N ARG A 358 -19.94 4.57 24.45
CA ARG A 358 -18.65 3.91 24.21
C ARG A 358 -18.25 3.92 22.74
N GLU A 359 -19.20 3.58 21.88
CA GLU A 359 -19.00 3.51 20.44
C GLU A 359 -18.51 4.84 19.86
N THR A 360 -18.99 5.97 20.41
CA THR A 360 -18.71 7.31 19.91
C THR A 360 -17.25 7.71 20.07
N TYR A 361 -16.65 7.56 21.26
CA TYR A 361 -15.25 7.95 21.43
C TYR A 361 -14.26 7.01 20.71
N LEU A 362 -14.61 5.73 20.53
CA LEU A 362 -13.78 4.80 19.75
C LEU A 362 -13.79 5.16 18.26
N VAL A 363 -14.94 5.54 17.72
CA VAL A 363 -15.04 5.98 16.32
C VAL A 363 -14.35 7.33 16.12
N ILE A 364 -14.48 8.26 17.07
CA ILE A 364 -13.78 9.56 17.01
C ILE A 364 -12.27 9.38 16.96
N ASP A 365 -11.70 8.46 17.76
CA ASP A 365 -10.27 8.16 17.75
C ASP A 365 -9.78 7.70 16.36
N ILE A 366 -10.53 6.79 15.73
CA ILE A 366 -10.25 6.31 14.37
C ILE A 366 -10.38 7.44 13.35
N VAL A 367 -11.43 8.28 13.46
CA VAL A 367 -11.64 9.43 12.55
C VAL A 367 -10.49 10.42 12.66
N ILE A 368 -10.11 10.82 13.88
CA ILE A 368 -8.99 11.73 14.12
C ILE A 368 -7.70 11.15 13.53
N THR A 369 -7.45 9.86 13.75
CA THR A 369 -6.28 9.18 13.21
C THR A 369 -6.28 9.15 11.69
N CYS A 370 -7.39 8.77 11.06
CA CYS A 370 -7.50 8.74 9.60
C CYS A 370 -7.31 10.13 8.98
N ILE A 371 -7.96 11.16 9.54
CA ILE A 371 -7.82 12.54 9.06
C ILE A 371 -6.37 13.01 9.22
N PHE A 372 -5.78 12.82 10.39
CA PHE A 372 -4.40 13.23 10.66
C PHE A 372 -3.42 12.59 9.68
N VAL A 373 -3.46 11.25 9.54
CA VAL A 373 -2.55 10.53 8.65
C VAL A 373 -2.79 10.92 7.19
N PHE A 374 -4.04 11.03 6.76
CA PHE A 374 -4.36 11.39 5.38
C PHE A 374 -3.85 12.79 5.03
N VAL A 375 -4.06 13.76 5.92
CA VAL A 375 -3.63 15.15 5.74
C VAL A 375 -2.10 15.26 5.73
N ILE A 376 -1.41 14.55 6.65
CA ILE A 376 0.04 14.54 6.72
C ILE A 376 0.65 13.80 5.52
N ALA A 377 0.16 12.60 5.16
CA ALA A 377 0.63 11.85 3.99
C ALA A 377 0.44 12.66 2.69
N SER A 378 -0.69 13.37 2.56
CA SER A 378 -0.94 14.29 1.45
C SER A 378 0.08 15.42 1.36
N LYS A 379 0.65 15.82 2.50
CA LYS A 379 1.64 16.90 2.58
C LYS A 379 3.05 16.41 2.30
N ILE A 380 3.45 15.30 2.93
CA ILE A 380 4.86 14.89 2.99
C ILE A 380 5.27 13.91 1.89
N SER A 381 4.29 13.23 1.27
CA SER A 381 4.58 12.23 0.24
C SER A 381 5.36 12.85 -0.93
N PRO A 382 6.46 12.22 -1.37
CA PRO A 382 7.16 12.64 -2.58
C PRO A 382 6.25 12.54 -3.81
N TRP A 383 5.43 11.48 -3.87
CA TRP A 383 4.55 11.18 -4.99
C TRP A 383 3.12 10.93 -4.52
N GLN A 384 2.12 11.38 -5.27
CA GLN A 384 0.70 11.19 -4.93
C GLN A 384 0.19 9.86 -5.48
N VAL A 385 0.66 8.79 -4.86
CA VAL A 385 0.30 7.40 -5.19
C VAL A 385 -0.19 6.67 -3.93
N ASN A 386 -1.00 5.64 -4.11
CA ASN A 386 -1.73 4.95 -3.04
C ASN A 386 -0.87 4.42 -1.88
N ARG A 387 0.38 4.00 -2.16
CA ARG A 387 1.27 3.34 -1.20
C ARG A 387 1.53 4.12 0.10
N TYR A 388 1.39 5.45 0.07
CA TYR A 388 1.57 6.30 1.25
C TYR A 388 0.35 6.36 2.19
N ILE A 389 -0.82 5.85 1.76
CA ILE A 389 -2.07 5.85 2.56
C ILE A 389 -2.70 4.45 2.70
N MET A 390 -2.06 3.40 2.17
CA MET A 390 -2.58 2.02 2.18
C MET A 390 -2.99 1.54 3.59
N ASN A 391 -2.25 1.95 4.63
CA ASN A 391 -2.55 1.61 6.02
C ASN A 391 -3.89 2.18 6.54
N LEU A 392 -4.52 3.12 5.81
CA LEU A 392 -5.82 3.69 6.16
C LEU A 392 -7.00 2.90 5.60
N PHE A 393 -6.83 2.14 4.52
CA PHE A 393 -7.94 1.48 3.83
C PHE A 393 -8.80 0.56 4.71
N PRO A 394 -8.24 -0.27 5.63
CA PRO A 394 -9.06 -1.04 6.57
C PRO A 394 -9.97 -0.17 7.45
N PHE A 395 -9.46 0.99 7.88
CA PHE A 395 -10.17 1.92 8.76
C PHE A 395 -11.19 2.77 8.01
N LEU A 396 -10.88 3.21 6.78
CA LEU A 396 -11.83 3.89 5.90
C LEU A 396 -13.03 2.98 5.58
N SER A 397 -12.77 1.70 5.30
CA SER A 397 -13.82 0.69 5.16
C SER A 397 -14.70 0.63 6.42
N LEU A 398 -14.10 0.51 7.59
CA LEU A 398 -14.81 0.46 8.86
C LEU A 398 -15.68 1.70 9.12
N LEU A 399 -15.14 2.90 8.89
CA LEU A 399 -15.85 4.16 9.06
C LEU A 399 -17.02 4.27 8.09
N PHE A 400 -16.80 3.96 6.81
CA PHE A 400 -17.83 3.93 5.80
C PHE A 400 -18.98 2.99 6.19
N CYS A 401 -18.65 1.75 6.53
CA CYS A 401 -19.61 0.75 6.98
C CYS A 401 -20.38 1.22 8.21
N TYR A 402 -19.70 1.87 9.16
CA TYR A 402 -20.31 2.39 10.38
C TYR A 402 -21.36 3.48 10.07
N VAL A 403 -21.04 4.42 9.17
CA VAL A 403 -21.95 5.48 8.74
C VAL A 403 -23.17 4.89 8.04
N VAL A 404 -22.96 4.08 7.00
CA VAL A 404 -24.06 3.46 6.23
C VAL A 404 -24.95 2.58 7.12
N TYR A 405 -24.35 1.75 7.98
CA TYR A 405 -25.09 0.92 8.92
C TYR A 405 -25.92 1.76 9.90
N SER A 406 -25.39 2.88 10.37
CA SER A 406 -26.09 3.77 11.29
C SER A 406 -27.27 4.46 10.61
N ILE A 407 -27.10 4.90 9.35
CA ILE A 407 -28.18 5.46 8.52
C ILE A 407 -29.25 4.38 8.30
N TYR A 408 -28.92 3.22 7.76
CA TYR A 408 -29.92 2.18 7.50
C TYR A 408 -30.62 1.71 8.76
N LYS A 409 -29.92 1.58 9.89
CA LYS A 409 -30.55 1.20 11.16
C LYS A 409 -31.51 2.27 11.71
N ALA A 410 -31.29 3.55 11.38
CA ALA A 410 -32.23 4.60 11.73
C ALA A 410 -33.59 4.37 11.05
N TRP A 411 -33.58 4.01 9.77
CA TRP A 411 -34.77 3.84 8.93
C TRP A 411 -35.38 2.42 8.97
N ILE A 412 -34.54 1.38 9.02
CA ILE A 412 -34.92 -0.03 8.91
C ILE A 412 -34.85 -0.70 10.28
N LYS A 413 -36.01 -0.91 10.91
CA LYS A 413 -36.10 -1.61 12.21
C LYS A 413 -35.99 -3.13 12.08
N ASN A 414 -36.42 -3.70 10.95
CA ASN A 414 -36.34 -5.14 10.70
C ASN A 414 -34.88 -5.55 10.45
N ARG A 415 -34.36 -6.41 11.32
CA ARG A 415 -32.95 -6.83 11.27
C ARG A 415 -32.58 -7.59 10.01
N ALA A 416 -33.44 -8.48 9.51
CA ALA A 416 -33.16 -9.26 8.30
C ALA A 416 -33.07 -8.32 7.08
N LYS A 417 -34.04 -7.40 6.94
CA LYS A 417 -34.00 -6.38 5.88
C LYS A 417 -32.75 -5.51 5.97
N LEU A 418 -32.35 -5.08 7.18
CA LEU A 418 -31.13 -4.30 7.39
C LEU A 418 -29.88 -5.05 6.91
N LEU A 419 -29.76 -6.34 7.23
CA LEU A 419 -28.62 -7.15 6.79
C LEU A 419 -28.60 -7.30 5.26
N VAL A 420 -29.75 -7.57 4.64
CA VAL A 420 -29.87 -7.70 3.18
C VAL A 420 -29.47 -6.40 2.48
N VAL A 421 -30.02 -5.26 2.90
CA VAL A 421 -29.69 -3.96 2.28
C VAL A 421 -28.21 -3.62 2.45
N MET A 422 -27.63 -3.86 3.64
CA MET A 422 -26.19 -3.67 3.85
C MET A 422 -25.35 -4.52 2.89
N THR A 423 -25.66 -5.82 2.75
CA THR A 423 -24.92 -6.72 1.86
C THR A 423 -25.04 -6.30 0.40
N VAL A 424 -26.25 -5.97 -0.06
CA VAL A 424 -26.47 -5.52 -1.45
C VAL A 424 -25.72 -4.23 -1.74
N SER A 425 -25.78 -3.23 -0.85
CA SER A 425 -25.05 -1.97 -1.05
C SER A 425 -23.54 -2.18 -1.14
N MET A 426 -22.97 -3.10 -0.34
CA MET A 426 -21.55 -3.44 -0.41
C MET A 426 -21.18 -4.15 -1.71
N MET A 427 -22.01 -5.09 -2.16
CA MET A 427 -21.79 -5.78 -3.43
C MET A 427 -21.88 -4.83 -4.62
N LEU A 428 -22.79 -3.86 -4.59
CA LEU A 428 -22.92 -2.86 -5.65
C LEU A 428 -21.70 -1.92 -5.69
N ILE A 429 -21.29 -1.37 -4.54
CA ILE A 429 -20.15 -0.45 -4.49
C ILE A 429 -18.85 -1.18 -4.80
N GLY A 430 -18.64 -2.38 -4.22
CA GLY A 430 -17.48 -3.21 -4.52
C GLY A 430 -17.50 -3.79 -5.93
N GLY A 431 -18.65 -4.07 -6.51
CA GLY A 431 -18.76 -4.46 -7.93
C GLY A 431 -18.40 -3.31 -8.86
N LEU A 432 -18.85 -2.09 -8.51
CA LEU A 432 -18.54 -0.89 -9.28
C LEU A 432 -17.05 -0.57 -9.28
N THR A 433 -16.29 -0.84 -8.20
CA THR A 433 -14.83 -0.62 -8.20
C THR A 433 -14.15 -1.40 -9.32
N TYR A 434 -14.49 -2.68 -9.50
CA TYR A 434 -13.91 -3.52 -10.56
C TYR A 434 -14.49 -3.27 -11.94
N TYR A 435 -15.67 -2.65 -12.03
CA TYR A 435 -16.23 -2.24 -13.32
C TYR A 435 -15.53 -1.01 -13.88
N VAL A 436 -15.08 -0.10 -13.01
CA VAL A 436 -14.52 1.20 -13.40
C VAL A 436 -12.99 1.20 -13.39
N ASN A 437 -12.36 0.39 -12.54
CA ASN A 437 -10.92 0.43 -12.28
C ASN A 437 -10.30 -0.98 -12.28
N ASP A 438 -9.02 -1.05 -12.65
CA ASP A 438 -8.20 -2.25 -12.58
C ASP A 438 -7.19 -2.18 -11.41
N PRO A 439 -6.77 -3.32 -10.84
CA PRO A 439 -5.68 -3.35 -9.87
C PRO A 439 -4.34 -2.92 -10.48
N CYS A 440 -3.56 -2.12 -9.75
CA CYS A 440 -2.41 -1.39 -10.26
C CYS A 440 -1.10 -2.19 -10.33
N TYR A 441 -0.98 -3.31 -9.59
CA TYR A 441 0.31 -3.97 -9.36
C TYR A 441 0.41 -5.38 -9.97
N LEU A 442 -0.31 -5.62 -11.07
CA LEU A 442 -0.36 -6.92 -11.75
C LEU A 442 0.66 -7.04 -12.89
N TYR A 443 0.85 -5.99 -13.69
CA TYR A 443 1.78 -5.97 -14.83
C TYR A 443 1.66 -7.22 -15.71
N PRO A 444 0.47 -7.50 -16.29
CA PRO A 444 0.19 -8.74 -17.04
C PRO A 444 1.15 -8.98 -18.23
N GLU A 445 1.72 -7.92 -18.79
CA GLU A 445 2.67 -7.92 -19.90
C GLU A 445 4.02 -8.57 -19.57
N GLY A 446 4.45 -8.58 -18.30
CA GLY A 446 5.80 -9.02 -17.90
C GLY A 446 6.13 -10.47 -18.29
N GLU A 447 5.15 -11.38 -18.27
CA GLU A 447 5.38 -12.78 -18.69
C GLU A 447 5.72 -12.88 -20.19
N ASN A 448 5.09 -12.04 -21.01
CA ASN A 448 5.39 -11.96 -22.43
C ASN A 448 6.76 -11.29 -22.68
N ASN A 449 7.10 -10.24 -21.94
CA ASN A 449 8.40 -9.55 -22.04
C ASN A 449 9.56 -10.50 -21.72
N ILE A 450 9.45 -11.27 -20.63
CA ILE A 450 10.44 -12.30 -20.26
C ILE A 450 10.49 -13.43 -21.31
N ALA A 451 9.36 -13.84 -21.88
CA ALA A 451 9.35 -14.86 -22.94
C ALA A 451 10.04 -14.37 -24.22
N ILE A 452 9.85 -13.08 -24.56
CA ILE A 452 10.51 -12.44 -25.70
C ILE A 452 12.01 -12.35 -25.47
N SER A 453 12.49 -11.86 -24.33
CA SER A 453 13.93 -11.77 -24.05
C SER A 453 14.63 -13.13 -24.16
N LYS A 454 14.03 -14.19 -23.63
CA LYS A 454 14.54 -15.57 -23.81
C LYS A 454 14.61 -16.05 -25.25
N LYS A 455 13.71 -15.57 -26.12
CA LYS A 455 13.73 -15.91 -27.56
C LYS A 455 14.90 -15.25 -28.29
N TYR A 456 15.39 -14.12 -27.78
CA TYR A 456 16.51 -13.37 -28.34
C TYR A 456 17.78 -13.48 -27.48
N ALA A 457 17.87 -14.50 -26.62
CA ALA A 457 18.98 -14.67 -25.68
C ALA A 457 20.37 -14.69 -26.37
N ASP A 458 20.45 -15.29 -27.56
CA ASP A 458 21.66 -15.41 -28.39
C ASP A 458 21.99 -14.14 -29.20
N THR A 459 21.13 -13.13 -29.16
CA THR A 459 21.32 -11.86 -29.85
C THR A 459 21.89 -10.85 -28.86
N SER A 460 22.95 -10.13 -29.26
CA SER A 460 23.48 -9.05 -28.43
C SER A 460 22.40 -8.03 -28.12
N CYS A 461 22.36 -7.59 -26.86
CA CYS A 461 21.41 -6.62 -26.36
C CYS A 461 22.15 -5.33 -25.98
N VAL A 462 21.62 -4.17 -26.33
CA VAL A 462 22.08 -2.89 -25.82
C VAL A 462 20.94 -2.16 -25.11
N TYR A 463 21.21 -1.63 -23.92
CA TYR A 463 20.29 -0.82 -23.15
C TYR A 463 20.73 0.65 -23.20
N ILE A 464 19.91 1.48 -23.84
CA ILE A 464 20.10 2.93 -23.94
C ILE A 464 19.35 3.59 -22.81
N TYR A 465 20.08 4.13 -21.84
CA TYR A 465 19.48 4.77 -20.67
C TYR A 465 19.66 6.29 -20.68
N THR A 466 18.72 6.96 -20.03
CA THR A 466 18.94 8.33 -19.53
C THR A 466 19.63 8.25 -18.19
N LEU A 467 19.13 7.38 -17.29
CA LEU A 467 19.65 7.17 -15.95
C LEU A 467 19.85 5.68 -15.70
N SER A 468 21.06 5.28 -15.33
CA SER A 468 21.45 3.86 -15.23
C SER A 468 20.58 3.03 -14.28
N TYR A 469 19.96 3.64 -13.26
CA TYR A 469 19.06 2.93 -12.35
C TYR A 469 17.74 2.47 -13.01
N ILE A 470 17.31 3.09 -14.11
CA ILE A 470 16.04 2.76 -14.78
C ILE A 470 16.11 1.35 -15.36
N MET A 471 17.29 0.94 -15.83
CA MET A 471 17.57 -0.41 -16.35
C MET A 471 17.20 -1.53 -15.35
N VAL A 472 17.22 -1.26 -14.05
CA VAL A 472 16.81 -2.24 -13.02
C VAL A 472 15.35 -2.66 -13.18
N ASN A 473 14.50 -1.85 -13.81
CA ASN A 473 13.12 -2.23 -14.11
C ASN A 473 13.04 -3.49 -14.99
N GLU A 474 13.98 -3.64 -15.92
CA GLU A 474 14.07 -4.75 -16.88
C GLU A 474 15.03 -5.86 -16.41
N ALA A 475 15.41 -5.90 -15.12
CA ALA A 475 16.39 -6.85 -14.61
C ALA A 475 16.03 -8.32 -14.89
N LEU A 476 14.73 -8.64 -14.96
CA LEU A 476 14.28 -10.01 -15.20
C LEU A 476 14.40 -10.44 -16.66
N GLU A 477 14.31 -9.48 -17.56
CA GLU A 477 14.44 -9.60 -19.00
C GLU A 477 15.93 -9.61 -19.39
N LEU A 478 16.69 -8.65 -18.87
CA LEU A 478 18.10 -8.42 -19.21
C LEU A 478 19.03 -9.55 -18.77
N GLN A 479 18.70 -10.27 -17.70
CA GLN A 479 19.48 -11.45 -17.27
C GLN A 479 19.44 -12.63 -18.26
N ASN A 480 18.55 -12.60 -19.28
CA ASN A 480 18.38 -13.73 -20.20
C ASN A 480 19.29 -13.65 -21.43
N TYR A 481 19.97 -12.53 -21.67
CA TYR A 481 20.87 -12.37 -22.83
C TYR A 481 22.24 -12.99 -22.56
N ASP A 482 22.93 -13.41 -23.62
CA ASP A 482 24.32 -13.90 -23.54
C ASP A 482 25.34 -12.74 -23.52
N ARG A 483 25.01 -11.62 -24.18
CA ARG A 483 25.82 -10.39 -24.23
C ARG A 483 24.94 -9.18 -24.03
N LEU A 484 25.29 -8.34 -23.07
CA LEU A 484 24.56 -7.13 -22.74
C LEU A 484 25.50 -5.93 -22.67
N TYR A 485 25.10 -4.88 -23.37
CA TYR A 485 25.73 -3.57 -23.36
C TYR A 485 24.77 -2.56 -22.73
N GLN A 486 25.31 -1.54 -22.10
CA GLN A 486 24.57 -0.39 -21.58
C GLN A 486 25.35 0.88 -21.88
N MET A 487 24.65 1.95 -22.25
CA MET A 487 25.29 3.24 -22.54
C MET A 487 24.30 4.38 -22.30
N ASN A 488 24.84 5.54 -21.92
CA ASN A 488 24.02 6.73 -21.87
C ASN A 488 23.62 7.13 -23.29
N TYR A 489 22.41 7.63 -23.48
CA TYR A 489 21.96 8.09 -24.80
C TYR A 489 22.87 9.18 -25.41
N LYS A 490 23.60 9.95 -24.59
CA LYS A 490 24.58 10.96 -25.03
C LYS A 490 25.88 10.35 -25.57
N GLU A 491 26.16 9.08 -25.25
CA GLU A 491 27.42 8.37 -25.54
C GLU A 491 27.26 7.34 -26.66
N ILE A 492 26.08 7.28 -27.33
CA ILE A 492 25.79 6.33 -28.42
C ILE A 492 26.88 6.33 -29.49
N ASP A 493 27.36 7.50 -29.91
CA ASP A 493 28.36 7.63 -30.96
C ASP A 493 29.73 7.06 -30.59
N GLU A 494 30.04 7.06 -29.28
CA GLU A 494 31.31 6.61 -28.73
C GLU A 494 31.27 5.10 -28.47
N ASP A 495 30.16 4.59 -27.90
CA ASP A 495 30.10 3.22 -27.39
C ASP A 495 29.47 2.19 -28.36
N ILE A 496 28.54 2.60 -29.24
CA ILE A 496 27.89 1.66 -30.16
C ILE A 496 28.86 0.98 -31.14
N PRO A 497 29.98 1.59 -31.61
CA PRO A 497 30.92 0.90 -32.49
C PRO A 497 31.57 -0.33 -31.85
N ASP A 498 31.63 -0.37 -30.52
CA ASP A 498 32.25 -1.47 -29.76
C ASP A 498 31.27 -2.63 -29.48
N VAL A 499 29.98 -2.47 -29.82
CA VAL A 499 28.97 -3.52 -29.64
C VAL A 499 29.18 -4.65 -30.64
N SER A 500 29.37 -5.87 -30.13
CA SER A 500 29.48 -7.06 -30.97
C SER A 500 28.13 -7.42 -31.59
N ILE A 501 28.00 -7.32 -32.92
CA ILE A 501 26.76 -7.63 -33.65
C ILE A 501 26.92 -8.95 -34.41
N GLU A 502 26.24 -9.99 -33.92
CA GLU A 502 26.16 -11.27 -34.61
C GLU A 502 24.84 -11.42 -35.37
N ASN A 503 24.85 -12.25 -36.42
CA ASN A 503 23.67 -12.56 -37.25
C ASN A 503 22.95 -11.35 -37.87
N SER A 504 23.63 -10.19 -37.96
CA SER A 504 23.05 -8.92 -38.43
C SER A 504 21.76 -8.56 -37.68
N LYS A 505 21.71 -8.85 -36.37
CA LYS A 505 20.62 -8.47 -35.48
C LYS A 505 21.16 -7.87 -34.19
N LEU A 506 20.46 -6.88 -33.66
CA LEU A 506 20.75 -6.25 -32.38
C LEU A 506 19.44 -6.01 -31.66
N VAL A 507 19.33 -6.41 -30.39
CA VAL A 507 18.20 -6.02 -29.54
C VAL A 507 18.55 -4.71 -28.86
N VAL A 508 17.63 -3.75 -28.89
CA VAL A 508 17.83 -2.41 -28.32
C VAL A 508 16.69 -2.12 -27.36
N TYR A 509 17.05 -1.84 -26.10
CA TYR A 509 16.15 -1.30 -25.08
C TYR A 509 16.39 0.20 -24.99
N ILE A 510 15.32 1.00 -24.91
CA ILE A 510 15.40 2.46 -24.85
C ILE A 510 14.46 2.96 -23.75
N ASP A 511 14.99 3.74 -22.80
CA ASP A 511 14.18 4.38 -21.76
C ASP A 511 13.11 5.29 -22.38
N ARG A 512 11.85 5.11 -22.00
CA ARG A 512 10.72 5.94 -22.47
C ARG A 512 10.83 7.40 -22.08
N ILE A 513 11.62 7.70 -21.03
CA ILE A 513 11.82 9.07 -20.58
C ILE A 513 12.51 9.93 -21.65
N LEU A 514 13.19 9.32 -22.63
CA LEU A 514 13.79 10.04 -23.76
C LEU A 514 12.74 10.71 -24.66
N ASP A 515 11.49 10.24 -24.66
CA ASP A 515 10.40 10.88 -25.39
C ASP A 515 9.80 12.08 -24.62
N GLU A 516 10.18 12.28 -23.36
CA GLU A 516 9.81 13.47 -22.59
C GLU A 516 10.74 14.64 -22.92
N GLU A 517 10.28 15.88 -22.72
CA GLU A 517 11.11 17.06 -23.01
C GLU A 517 12.32 17.17 -22.04
N TYR A 518 12.13 16.72 -20.80
CA TYR A 518 13.15 16.76 -19.75
C TYR A 518 13.22 15.42 -19.03
N ASP A 519 14.40 15.07 -18.55
CA ASP A 519 14.62 13.90 -17.69
C ASP A 519 14.17 14.15 -16.23
N ALA A 520 14.37 13.13 -15.39
CA ALA A 520 14.00 13.18 -13.97
C ALA A 520 14.78 14.23 -13.14
N PHE A 521 15.87 14.80 -13.67
CA PHE A 521 16.66 15.87 -13.06
C PHE A 521 16.42 17.24 -13.70
N GLY A 522 15.54 17.33 -14.69
CA GLY A 522 15.23 18.55 -15.41
C GLY A 522 16.27 18.91 -16.48
N GLU A 523 17.15 17.97 -16.86
CA GLU A 523 17.97 18.13 -18.06
C GLU A 523 17.13 17.87 -19.29
N LYS A 524 17.35 18.67 -20.34
CA LYS A 524 16.61 18.52 -21.58
C LYS A 524 17.10 17.27 -22.33
N ASN A 525 16.18 16.40 -22.74
CA ASN A 525 16.52 15.29 -23.62
C ASN A 525 16.87 15.84 -25.02
N THR A 526 18.00 15.37 -25.55
CA THR A 526 18.52 15.83 -26.86
C THR A 526 18.29 14.83 -27.98
N MET A 527 17.82 13.63 -27.65
CA MET A 527 17.43 12.57 -28.58
C MET A 527 16.18 11.89 -28.04
N ASN A 528 15.23 11.59 -28.91
CA ASN A 528 14.09 10.74 -28.60
C ASN A 528 14.34 9.29 -29.06
N THR A 529 13.34 8.42 -28.88
CA THR A 529 13.45 7.01 -29.27
C THR A 529 13.76 6.80 -30.76
N GLU A 530 13.13 7.57 -31.66
CA GLU A 530 13.35 7.47 -33.10
C GLU A 530 14.78 7.91 -33.47
N ASP A 531 15.26 9.01 -32.88
CA ASP A 531 16.62 9.52 -33.09
C ASP A 531 17.67 8.49 -32.65
N CYS A 532 17.46 7.83 -31.51
CA CYS A 532 18.34 6.77 -31.02
C CYS A 532 18.38 5.58 -31.99
N LEU A 533 17.22 5.12 -32.46
CA LEU A 533 17.13 4.00 -33.41
C LEU A 533 17.77 4.32 -34.76
N GLU A 534 17.54 5.52 -35.29
CA GLU A 534 18.15 6.00 -36.53
C GLU A 534 19.67 6.04 -36.38
N ARG A 535 20.16 6.64 -35.28
CA ARG A 535 21.60 6.78 -35.04
C ARG A 535 22.32 5.44 -34.90
N ILE A 536 21.74 4.50 -34.14
CA ILE A 536 22.25 3.13 -34.04
C ILE A 536 22.24 2.46 -35.43
N GLY A 537 21.17 2.64 -36.21
CA GLY A 537 21.06 2.11 -37.56
C GLY A 537 22.11 2.66 -38.53
N GLU A 538 22.46 3.94 -38.43
CA GLU A 538 23.51 4.59 -39.22
C GLU A 538 24.90 4.00 -38.92
N ILE A 539 25.23 3.85 -37.63
CA ILE A 539 26.57 3.40 -37.21
C ILE A 539 26.75 1.90 -37.45
N THR A 540 25.73 1.09 -37.15
CA THR A 540 25.79 -0.38 -37.25
C THR A 540 25.44 -0.92 -38.64
N GLY A 541 24.79 -0.10 -39.47
CA GLY A 541 24.25 -0.51 -40.78
C GLY A 541 22.97 -1.36 -40.71
N LEU A 542 22.34 -1.49 -39.54
CA LEU A 542 21.07 -2.18 -39.34
C LEU A 542 19.89 -1.23 -39.65
N LYS A 543 19.42 -1.23 -40.90
CA LYS A 543 18.49 -0.21 -41.42
C LYS A 543 17.01 -0.43 -41.10
N LYS A 544 16.64 -1.60 -40.57
CA LYS A 544 15.26 -1.93 -40.23
C LYS A 544 15.13 -2.17 -38.75
N SER A 545 14.06 -1.67 -38.16
CA SER A 545 13.66 -1.95 -36.78
C SER A 545 12.32 -2.68 -36.75
N LYS A 546 12.10 -3.46 -35.71
CA LYS A 546 10.81 -4.04 -35.38
C LYS A 546 10.61 -3.94 -33.86
N GLU A 547 9.50 -3.36 -33.44
CA GLU A 547 9.08 -3.35 -32.04
C GLU A 547 8.85 -4.79 -31.56
N LEU A 548 9.48 -5.14 -30.44
CA LEU A 548 9.29 -6.41 -29.76
C LEU A 548 8.15 -6.27 -28.75
N TYR A 549 8.25 -5.27 -27.88
CA TYR A 549 7.24 -4.86 -26.93
C TYR A 549 7.52 -3.45 -26.41
N GLN A 550 6.56 -2.89 -25.68
CA GLN A 550 6.67 -1.65 -24.93
C GLN A 550 5.98 -1.84 -23.58
N ASP A 551 6.56 -1.29 -22.51
CA ASP A 551 5.97 -1.26 -21.18
C ASP A 551 5.95 0.16 -20.59
N GLU A 552 5.69 0.31 -19.29
CA GLU A 552 5.61 1.62 -18.64
C GLU A 552 6.92 2.43 -18.66
N LYS A 553 8.08 1.78 -18.82
CA LYS A 553 9.40 2.40 -18.65
C LYS A 553 10.30 2.27 -19.86
N THR A 554 10.13 1.24 -20.67
CA THR A 554 11.10 0.93 -21.72
C THR A 554 10.41 0.50 -23.03
N TYR A 555 11.04 0.86 -24.14
CA TYR A 555 10.74 0.29 -25.46
C TYR A 555 11.79 -0.75 -25.82
N ALA A 556 11.36 -1.91 -26.33
CA ALA A 556 12.26 -2.96 -26.79
C ALA A 556 12.10 -3.19 -28.30
N TYR A 557 13.21 -3.12 -29.04
CA TYR A 557 13.26 -3.30 -30.49
C TYR A 557 14.27 -4.38 -30.88
N VAL A 558 14.07 -4.96 -32.07
CA VAL A 558 15.13 -5.67 -32.78
C VAL A 558 15.47 -4.92 -34.07
N LEU A 559 16.76 -4.59 -34.23
CA LEU A 559 17.32 -3.99 -35.42
C LEU A 559 17.93 -5.08 -36.29
N TYR A 560 17.79 -4.95 -37.61
CA TYR A 560 18.27 -5.92 -38.60
C TYR A 560 18.49 -5.26 -39.98
N LYS A 561 19.14 -5.98 -40.91
CA LYS A 561 19.45 -5.48 -42.26
C LYS A 561 18.25 -5.37 -43.21
#